data_AF-A0A7X0MFA6-F1
#
_entry.id   AF-A0A7X0MFA6-F1
#
_cell.length_a   1.000
_cell.length_b   1.000
_cell.length_c   1.000
_cell.angle_alpha   90.00
_cell.angle_beta   90.00
_cell.angle_gamma   90.00
#
_symmetry.space_group_name_H-M   'P 1'
#
loop_
_entity.id
_entity.type
_entity.pdbx_description
1 polymer ?
#
loop_
_entity_poly.entity_id
_entity_poly.type
_entity_poly.pdbx_seq_one_letter_code
_entity_poly.pdbx_strand_id
1 'polypeptide(L)'
;MCPQTPPRASVFAPALGLPNPIQYFPEPSPRLPASESEKEAYEQGVKAGKCEAEDRKNPYPDDSEQAKAYEHGYLDGQKIRFVEM
;
A
#
# COMPACT_ATOMS: atom_id res chain seq x y z
N MET A 1 -21.83 -32.65 15.34
CA MET A 1 -22.00 -31.44 14.50
C MET A 1 -20.64 -30.76 14.41
N CYS A 2 -19.91 -31.00 13.32
CA CYS A 2 -18.67 -30.31 12.97
C CYS A 2 -18.83 -29.85 11.52
N PRO A 3 -18.69 -28.56 11.18
CA PRO A 3 -18.74 -28.13 9.79
C PRO A 3 -17.43 -28.51 9.08
N GLN A 4 -17.52 -29.38 8.09
CA GLN A 4 -16.42 -29.70 7.18
C GLN A 4 -16.24 -28.53 6.21
N THR A 5 -15.10 -27.87 6.32
CA THR A 5 -14.59 -26.88 5.37
C THR A 5 -14.47 -27.52 3.98
N PRO A 6 -14.94 -26.88 2.89
CA PRO A 6 -14.71 -27.40 1.56
C PRO A 6 -13.21 -27.26 1.22
N PRO A 7 -12.55 -28.30 0.70
CA PRO A 7 -11.18 -28.17 0.21
C PRO A 7 -11.21 -27.22 -1.00
N ARG A 8 -10.62 -26.04 -0.82
CA ARG A 8 -10.26 -25.11 -1.89
C ARG A 8 -9.41 -25.91 -2.88
N ALA A 9 -9.97 -26.24 -4.04
CA ALA A 9 -9.25 -26.89 -5.11
C ALA A 9 -8.12 -25.94 -5.56
N SER A 10 -6.93 -26.16 -5.01
CA SER A 10 -5.69 -25.61 -5.55
C SER A 10 -5.42 -26.37 -6.83
N VAL A 11 -5.98 -25.90 -7.94
CA VAL A 11 -5.66 -26.39 -9.27
C VAL A 11 -4.26 -25.86 -9.60
N PHE A 12 -3.24 -26.50 -9.04
CA PHE A 12 -1.87 -26.38 -9.50
C PHE A 12 -1.74 -27.30 -10.71
N ALA A 13 -1.75 -26.72 -11.91
CA ALA A 13 -1.40 -27.43 -13.13
C ALA A 13 -0.07 -26.90 -13.67
N PRO A 14 1.10 -27.38 -13.18
CA PRO A 14 2.38 -27.10 -13.82
C PRO A 14 2.73 -28.29 -14.73
N ALA A 15 2.01 -28.48 -15.84
CA ALA A 15 2.29 -29.61 -16.73
C ALA A 15 3.07 -29.25 -18.00
N LEU A 16 3.21 -27.96 -18.37
CA LEU A 16 3.87 -27.58 -19.64
C LEU A 16 4.80 -26.37 -19.57
N GLY A 17 5.05 -25.78 -18.40
CA GLY A 17 5.92 -24.59 -18.29
C GLY A 17 5.42 -23.35 -19.05
N LEU A 18 4.19 -23.40 -19.58
CA LEU A 18 3.56 -22.28 -20.29
C LEU A 18 2.87 -21.37 -19.27
N PRO A 19 3.06 -20.03 -19.35
CA PRO A 19 2.38 -19.09 -18.48
C PRO A 19 0.86 -19.21 -18.67
N ASN A 20 0.11 -19.23 -17.58
CA ASN A 20 -1.35 -19.35 -17.61
C ASN A 20 -1.95 -18.09 -18.30
N PRO A 21 -2.74 -18.22 -19.37
CA PRO A 21 -3.27 -17.08 -20.12
C PRO A 21 -4.27 -16.21 -19.33
N ILE A 22 -4.70 -16.64 -18.15
CA ILE A 22 -5.57 -15.87 -17.23
C ILE A 22 -4.71 -15.05 -16.24
N GLN A 23 -3.40 -15.29 -16.15
CA GLN A 23 -2.51 -14.52 -15.31
C GLN A 23 -2.23 -13.16 -15.96
N TYR A 24 -3.16 -12.24 -15.74
CA TYR A 24 -2.87 -10.81 -15.84
C TYR A 24 -1.86 -10.47 -14.74
N PHE A 25 -0.59 -10.41 -15.10
CA PHE A 25 0.39 -9.70 -14.31
C PHE A 25 0.27 -8.24 -14.71
N PRO A 26 -0.32 -7.36 -13.88
CA PRO A 26 -0.20 -5.94 -14.14
C PRO A 26 1.30 -5.66 -14.24
N GLU A 27 1.76 -5.28 -15.44
CA GLU A 27 3.14 -4.85 -15.61
C GLU A 27 3.38 -3.76 -14.56
N PRO A 28 4.40 -3.90 -13.69
CA PRO A 28 4.72 -2.85 -12.76
C PRO A 28 5.03 -1.62 -13.62
N SER A 29 4.14 -0.63 -13.58
CA SER A 29 4.34 0.62 -14.29
C SER A 29 5.74 1.12 -13.95
N PRO A 30 6.54 1.57 -14.93
CA PRO A 30 7.88 2.04 -14.68
C PRO A 30 7.78 3.10 -13.59
N ARG A 31 8.36 2.80 -12.41
CA ARG A 31 8.35 3.72 -11.28
C ARG A 31 9.17 4.91 -11.72
N LEU A 32 8.50 5.98 -12.13
CA LEU A 32 9.15 7.26 -12.32
C LEU A 32 9.76 7.65 -10.97
N PRO A 33 10.93 8.34 -10.97
CA PRO A 33 11.45 8.90 -9.74
C PRO A 33 10.36 9.77 -9.12
N ALA A 34 10.06 9.54 -7.83
CA ALA A 34 9.07 10.32 -7.10
C ALA A 34 9.39 11.80 -7.29
N SER A 35 8.40 12.54 -7.76
CA SER A 35 8.52 13.98 -7.95
C SER A 35 8.85 14.64 -6.61
N GLU A 36 9.55 15.78 -6.63
CA GLU A 36 9.88 16.50 -5.40
C GLU A 36 8.62 16.79 -4.56
N SER A 37 7.48 17.03 -5.22
CA SER A 37 6.20 17.22 -4.54
C SER A 37 5.64 15.96 -3.87
N GLU A 38 5.87 14.77 -4.41
CA GLU A 38 5.46 13.51 -3.76
C GLU A 38 6.32 13.23 -2.53
N LYS A 39 7.62 13.51 -2.62
CA LYS A 39 8.52 13.42 -1.46
C LYS A 39 8.09 14.39 -0.35
N GLU A 40 7.78 15.63 -0.70
CA GLU A 40 7.34 16.63 0.27
C GLU A 40 6.01 16.21 0.94
N ALA A 41 5.08 15.65 0.16
CA ALA A 41 3.84 15.09 0.67
C ALA A 41 4.07 13.93 1.66
N TYR A 42 4.99 13.02 1.34
CA TYR A 42 5.40 11.95 2.25
C TYR A 42 5.97 12.50 3.57
N GLU A 43 6.87 13.48 3.51
CA GLU A 43 7.47 14.08 4.71
C GLU A 43 6.42 14.81 5.57
N GLN A 44 5.45 15.49 4.94
CA GLN A 44 4.31 16.07 5.65
C GLN A 44 3.44 14.98 6.30
N GLY A 45 3.20 13.88 5.60
CA GLY A 45 2.51 12.70 6.12
C GLY A 45 3.19 12.19 7.38
N VAL A 46 4.51 11.93 7.33
CA VAL A 46 5.29 11.45 8.49
C VAL A 46 5.18 12.38 9.68
N LYS A 47 5.29 13.70 9.46
CA LYS A 47 5.12 14.70 10.53
C LYS A 47 3.72 14.68 11.12
N ALA A 48 2.69 14.54 10.28
CA ALA A 48 1.31 14.45 10.72
C ALA A 48 1.04 13.17 11.51
N GLY A 49 1.59 12.03 11.07
CA GLY A 49 1.44 10.74 11.76
C GLY A 49 2.13 10.67 13.12
N LYS A 50 3.22 11.43 13.30
CA LYS A 50 3.90 11.59 14.61
C LYS A 50 3.14 12.50 15.58
N CYS A 51 2.30 13.39 15.07
CA CYS A 51 1.57 14.36 15.88
C CYS A 51 0.29 13.72 16.41
N GLU A 52 -0.08 13.96 17.68
CA GLU A 52 -1.28 13.36 18.30
C GLU A 52 -2.61 13.89 17.74
N ALA A 53 -2.57 14.78 16.75
CA ALA A 53 -3.76 15.29 16.10
C ALA A 53 -4.34 14.23 15.14
N GLU A 54 -5.22 13.39 15.69
CA GLU A 54 -5.85 12.24 15.02
C GLU A 54 -6.70 12.59 13.79
N ASP A 55 -7.03 13.88 13.56
CA ASP A 55 -7.97 14.30 12.50
C ASP A 55 -7.32 15.11 11.36
N ARG A 56 -6.00 15.07 11.21
CA ARG A 56 -5.35 15.81 10.13
C ARG A 56 -5.59 15.12 8.78
N LYS A 57 -6.67 15.52 8.10
CA LYS A 57 -7.04 15.03 6.77
C LYS A 57 -5.95 15.33 5.75
N ASN A 58 -5.85 14.43 4.76
CA ASN A 58 -4.96 14.57 3.63
C ASN A 58 -5.32 15.85 2.84
N PRO A 59 -4.38 16.82 2.69
CA PRO A 59 -4.66 18.08 2.00
C PRO A 59 -4.58 17.95 0.47
N TYR A 60 -4.11 16.81 -0.04
CA TYR A 60 -3.95 16.57 -1.47
C TYR A 60 -5.24 15.98 -2.07
N PRO A 61 -5.50 16.25 -3.37
CA PRO A 61 -6.67 15.68 -4.03
C PRO A 61 -6.64 14.15 -4.03
N ASP A 62 -7.80 13.54 -3.79
CA ASP A 62 -7.98 12.09 -3.85
C ASP A 62 -7.47 11.51 -5.19
N ASP A 63 -6.91 10.31 -5.15
CA ASP A 63 -6.25 9.60 -6.26
C ASP A 63 -4.92 10.20 -6.78
N SER A 64 -4.47 11.35 -6.28
CA SER A 64 -3.14 11.90 -6.59
C SER A 64 -2.00 11.05 -6.03
N GLU A 65 -0.86 11.02 -6.73
CA GLU A 65 0.38 10.42 -6.23
C GLU A 65 0.84 11.08 -4.92
N GLN A 66 0.60 12.38 -4.75
CA GLN A 66 0.89 13.11 -3.52
C GLN A 66 0.00 12.66 -2.36
N ALA A 67 -1.29 12.39 -2.63
CA ALA A 67 -2.21 11.91 -1.61
C ALA A 67 -1.78 10.53 -1.10
N LYS A 68 -1.40 9.63 -2.02
CA LYS A 68 -0.84 8.31 -1.67
C LYS A 68 0.46 8.45 -0.86
N ALA A 69 1.36 9.33 -1.29
CA ALA A 69 2.62 9.57 -0.59
C ALA A 69 2.39 10.10 0.83
N TYR A 70 1.46 11.04 1.01
CA TYR A 70 1.08 11.57 2.32
C TYR A 70 0.50 10.49 3.24
N GLU A 71 -0.43 9.66 2.75
CA GLU A 71 -0.99 8.55 3.53
C GLU A 71 0.07 7.53 3.96
N HIS A 72 0.96 7.16 3.05
CA HIS A 72 2.09 6.28 3.37
C HIS A 72 2.98 6.90 4.45
N GLY A 73 3.34 8.17 4.32
CA GLY A 73 4.12 8.88 5.32
C GLY A 73 3.40 8.94 6.66
N TYR A 74 2.10 9.23 6.68
CA TYR A 74 1.28 9.30 7.88
C TYR A 74 1.27 7.98 8.66
N LEU A 75 1.06 6.86 7.98
CA LEU A 75 1.10 5.54 8.60
C LEU A 75 2.48 5.21 9.16
N ASP A 76 3.55 5.55 8.44
CA ASP A 76 4.92 5.33 8.94
C ASP A 76 5.25 6.24 10.12
N GLY A 77 4.77 7.49 10.13
CA GLY A 77 4.86 8.41 11.26
C GLY A 77 4.17 7.87 12.51
N GLN A 78 2.97 7.29 12.36
CA GLN A 78 2.26 6.66 13.46
C GLN A 78 3.03 5.47 14.03
N LYS A 79 3.61 4.60 13.19
CA LYS A 79 4.40 3.45 13.65
C LYS A 79 5.59 3.87 14.52
N ILE A 80 6.25 4.98 14.19
CA ILE A 80 7.38 5.51 14.98
C ILE A 80 6.91 5.94 16.38
N ARG A 81 5.71 6.53 16.49
CA ARG A 81 5.12 6.92 17.79
C ARG A 81 4.98 5.73 18.76
N PHE A 82 4.77 4.52 18.25
CA PHE A 82 4.63 3.31 19.09
C PHE A 82 5.97 2.67 19.48
N VAL A 83 7.10 3.08 18.89
CA VAL A 83 8.43 2.52 19.18
C VAL A 83 9.18 3.31 20.27
N GLU A 84 8.84 4.58 20.49
CA GLU A 84 9.46 5.43 21.53
C GLU A 84 8.70 5.43 22.88
N MET A 85 7.82 4.44 23.12
CA MET A 85 7.09 4.26 24.39
C MET A 85 7.69 3.17 25.27
#